data_AF-C1DYP5-F1
#
_entry.id   AF-C1DYP5-F1
#
_cell.length_a   1.000
_cell.length_b   1.000
_cell.length_c   1.000
_cell.angle_alpha   90.00
_cell.angle_beta   90.00
_cell.angle_gamma   90.00
#
_symmetry.space_group_name_H-M   'P 1'
#
loop_
_entity.id
_entity.type
_entity.pdbx_description
1 polymer ?
#
loop_
_entity_poly.entity_id
_entity_poly.type
_entity_poly.pdbx_seq_one_letter_code
_entity_poly.pdbx_strand_id
1 'polypeptide(L)'
;MSGDAEVKARVAASFKAFDSGDKGWLNKHDLKCAFISLVGRKPTPAELARMRDACPRGEVELRHFRAFLEPGLVADARDLGPAAARDRARAAFDAFDRNKRGYVTLRDVVHGFARVAPGVPEGVVADVFREADADGDGRVSFGDYASVAGLGSTMDERASHHHAAASA
;
A
#
# COMPACT_ATOMS: atom_id res chain seq x y z
N MET A 1 18.44 15.38 -12.75
CA MET A 1 17.91 15.88 -11.47
C MET A 1 17.93 14.71 -10.50
N SER A 2 18.59 14.86 -9.33
CA SER A 2 19.01 13.74 -8.46
C SER A 2 17.80 13.01 -7.86
N GLY A 3 17.78 11.67 -7.91
CA GLY A 3 16.72 10.84 -7.32
C GLY A 3 16.51 11.11 -5.82
N ASP A 4 17.53 11.62 -5.12
CA ASP A 4 17.44 12.11 -3.75
C ASP A 4 16.36 13.17 -3.52
N ALA A 5 16.16 14.09 -4.47
CA ALA A 5 15.20 15.17 -4.29
C ALA A 5 13.76 14.64 -4.30
N GLU A 6 13.48 13.65 -5.16
CA GLU A 6 12.18 13.00 -5.26
C GLU A 6 11.88 12.15 -4.04
N VAL A 7 12.88 11.38 -3.56
CA VAL A 7 12.76 10.59 -2.33
C VAL A 7 12.46 11.48 -1.13
N LYS A 8 13.18 12.60 -0.99
CA LYS A 8 12.95 13.59 0.08
C LYS A 8 11.54 14.18 0.01
N ALA A 9 11.07 14.52 -1.19
CA ALA A 9 9.73 15.07 -1.38
C ALA A 9 8.65 14.05 -1.00
N ARG A 10 8.82 12.76 -1.34
CA ARG A 10 7.88 11.69 -0.97
C ARG A 10 7.83 11.40 0.51
N VAL A 11 8.99 11.33 1.17
CA VAL A 11 9.08 11.17 2.63
C VAL A 11 8.35 12.33 3.32
N ALA A 12 8.61 13.56 2.88
CA ALA A 12 7.98 14.74 3.45
C ALA A 12 6.46 14.79 3.18
N ALA A 13 6.02 14.43 1.97
CA ALA A 13 4.61 14.39 1.60
C ALA A 13 3.85 13.34 2.42
N SER A 14 4.42 12.14 2.58
CA SER A 14 3.81 11.08 3.39
C SER A 14 3.76 11.49 4.86
N PHE A 15 4.85 12.04 5.41
CA PHE A 15 4.82 12.55 6.78
C PHE A 15 3.73 13.60 6.98
N LYS A 16 3.65 14.59 6.09
CA LYS A 16 2.67 15.68 6.19
C LYS A 16 1.22 15.19 6.07
N ALA A 17 0.96 14.15 5.27
CA ALA A 17 -0.37 13.55 5.15
C ALA A 17 -0.88 12.95 6.47
N PHE A 18 0.03 12.50 7.35
CA PHE A 18 -0.31 11.90 8.65
C PHE A 18 0.04 12.79 9.84
N ASP A 19 0.63 13.96 9.61
CA ASP A 19 0.93 14.97 10.63
C ASP A 19 -0.32 15.80 10.97
N SER A 20 -1.28 15.18 11.66
CA SER A 20 -2.54 15.84 12.01
C SER A 20 -2.29 17.07 12.88
N GLY A 21 -2.70 18.24 12.38
CA GLY A 21 -2.58 19.53 13.08
C GLY A 21 -1.21 20.21 12.94
N ASP A 22 -0.40 19.84 11.94
CA ASP A 22 0.94 20.41 11.68
C ASP A 22 1.80 20.47 12.96
N LYS A 23 1.66 19.44 13.80
CA LYS A 23 2.34 19.28 15.07
C LYS A 23 3.84 19.01 14.87
N GLY A 24 4.26 18.59 13.68
CA GLY A 24 5.66 18.34 13.32
C GLY A 24 6.18 16.99 13.80
N TRP A 25 5.31 16.12 14.32
CA TRP A 25 5.66 14.82 14.89
C TRP A 25 4.54 13.79 14.72
N LEU A 26 4.91 12.54 14.49
CA LEU A 26 3.96 11.43 14.37
C LEU A 26 3.92 10.62 15.66
N ASN A 27 2.70 10.30 16.11
CA ASN A 27 2.51 9.33 17.18
C ASN A 27 2.73 7.89 16.63
N LYS A 28 2.70 6.88 17.51
CA LYS A 28 2.93 5.48 17.13
C LYS A 28 1.97 4.97 16.04
N HIS A 29 0.73 5.45 16.01
CA HIS A 29 -0.26 5.07 15.00
C HIS A 29 0.01 5.79 13.67
N ASP A 30 0.16 7.11 13.70
CA ASP A 30 0.41 7.93 12.52
C ASP A 30 1.72 7.54 11.84
N LEU A 31 2.76 7.21 12.62
CA LEU A 31 4.04 6.72 12.12
C LEU A 31 3.88 5.40 11.36
N LYS A 32 3.04 4.48 11.88
CA LYS A 32 2.75 3.22 11.18
C LYS A 32 2.02 3.48 9.87
N CYS A 33 1.01 4.36 9.88
CA CYS A 33 0.26 4.71 8.68
C CYS A 33 1.15 5.39 7.64
N ALA A 34 1.99 6.36 8.03
CA ALA A 34 2.97 7.01 7.18
C ALA A 34 3.97 6.01 6.59
N PHE A 35 4.49 5.10 7.41
CA PHE A 35 5.41 4.07 6.92
C PHE A 35 4.73 3.10 5.93
N ILE A 36 3.50 2.68 6.20
CA ILE A 36 2.74 1.79 5.29
C ILE A 36 2.42 2.53 3.99
N SER A 37 1.99 3.80 4.06
CA SER A 37 1.71 4.62 2.89
C SER A 37 2.96 4.85 2.03
N LEU A 38 4.11 5.03 2.67
CA LEU A 38 5.37 5.31 1.98
C LEU A 38 6.05 4.05 1.44
N VAL A 39 6.07 2.97 2.22
CA VAL A 39 6.86 1.74 1.96
C VAL A 39 6.00 0.58 1.48
N GLY A 40 4.67 0.62 1.69
CA GLY A 40 3.74 -0.46 1.31
C GLY A 40 3.79 -1.69 2.22
N ARG A 41 4.54 -1.64 3.32
CA ARG A 41 4.62 -2.72 4.32
C ARG A 41 4.44 -2.19 5.74
N LYS A 42 3.96 -3.05 6.63
CA LYS A 42 3.99 -2.75 8.07
C LYS A 42 5.43 -2.71 8.57
N PRO A 43 5.85 -1.64 9.25
CA PRO A 43 7.15 -1.62 9.90
C PRO A 43 7.19 -2.68 11.01
N THR A 44 8.32 -3.35 11.14
CA THR A 44 8.58 -4.32 12.21
C THR A 44 8.62 -3.62 13.57
N PRO A 45 8.36 -4.35 14.66
CA PRO A 45 8.51 -3.80 16.01
C PRO A 45 9.90 -3.20 16.25
N ALA A 46 10.95 -3.81 15.71
CA ALA A 46 12.33 -3.32 15.82
C ALA A 46 12.55 -2.02 15.05
N GLU A 47 12.01 -1.89 13.82
CA GLU A 47 12.09 -0.65 13.03
C GLU A 47 11.35 0.49 13.75
N LEU A 48 10.13 0.24 14.25
CA LEU A 48 9.36 1.23 15.01
C LEU A 48 10.05 1.66 16.30
N ALA A 49 10.64 0.71 17.04
CA ALA A 49 11.37 0.99 18.26
C ALA A 49 12.59 1.87 17.96
N ARG A 50 13.40 1.52 16.95
CA ARG A 50 14.56 2.33 16.55
C ARG A 50 14.19 3.77 16.20
N MET A 51 13.10 3.98 15.46
CA MET A 51 12.65 5.34 15.09
C MET A 51 12.20 6.15 16.31
N ARG A 52 11.54 5.51 17.27
CA ARG A 52 11.08 6.15 18.50
C ARG A 52 12.18 6.38 19.51
N ASP A 53 13.10 5.44 19.67
CA ASP A 53 14.24 5.52 20.60
C ASP A 53 15.25 6.57 20.14
N ALA A 54 15.34 6.81 18.82
CA ALA A 54 16.08 7.94 18.27
C ALA A 54 15.44 9.30 18.60
N CYS A 55 14.22 9.32 19.13
CA CYS A 55 13.50 10.53 19.51
C CYS A 55 13.37 10.64 21.04
N PRO A 56 13.97 11.65 21.68
CA PRO A 56 13.96 11.77 23.15
C PRO A 56 12.56 11.97 23.76
N ARG A 57 11.57 12.38 22.97
CA ARG A 57 10.15 12.50 23.38
C ARG A 57 9.30 11.28 23.06
N GLY A 58 9.85 10.27 22.36
CA GLY A 58 9.10 9.10 21.88
C GLY A 58 8.12 9.38 20.74
N GLU A 59 8.09 10.62 20.24
CA GLU A 59 7.33 11.13 19.10
C GLU A 59 8.28 11.37 17.93
N VAL A 60 7.94 10.87 16.75
CA VAL A 60 8.88 10.86 15.63
C VAL A 60 8.71 12.11 14.78
N GLU A 61 9.68 13.01 14.87
CA GLU A 61 9.75 14.22 14.04
C GLU A 61 10.18 13.91 12.59
N LEU A 62 9.84 14.79 11.66
CA LEU A 62 10.17 14.65 10.23
C LEU A 62 11.67 14.40 10.00
N ARG A 63 12.55 15.06 10.75
CA ARG A 63 14.00 14.89 10.62
C ARG A 63 14.45 13.46 10.93
N HIS A 64 13.87 12.83 11.95
CA HIS A 64 14.24 11.47 12.36
C HIS A 64 13.56 10.43 11.46
N PHE A 65 12.30 10.68 11.08
CA PHE A 65 11.60 9.88 10.08
C PHE A 65 12.39 9.82 8.77
N ARG A 66 12.85 10.97 8.29
CA ARG A 66 13.69 11.10 7.10
C ARG A 66 15.06 10.44 7.29
N ALA A 67 15.76 10.72 8.38
CA ALA A 67 17.10 10.16 8.61
C ALA A 67 17.10 8.63 8.70
N PHE A 68 16.01 8.03 9.22
CA PHE A 68 15.85 6.58 9.25
C PHE A 68 15.59 5.99 7.87
N LEU A 69 14.80 6.70 7.07
CA LEU A 69 14.40 6.23 5.75
C LEU A 69 15.47 6.52 4.69
N GLU A 70 16.18 7.64 4.71
CA GLU A 70 17.17 7.99 3.68
C GLU A 70 18.22 6.90 3.36
N PRO A 71 18.89 6.24 4.32
CA PRO A 71 19.90 5.23 3.99
C PRO A 71 19.32 3.92 3.41
N GLY A 72 18.06 3.57 3.67
CA GLY A 72 17.42 2.35 3.13
C GLY A 72 16.49 2.62 1.93
N LEU A 73 15.72 3.69 2.02
CA LEU A 73 14.72 4.12 1.03
C LEU A 73 15.34 4.65 -0.25
N VAL A 74 16.62 5.08 -0.28
CA VAL A 74 17.30 5.50 -1.51
C VAL A 74 17.75 4.30 -2.34
N ALA A 75 18.14 3.19 -1.69
CA ALA A 75 18.39 1.92 -2.36
C ALA A 75 17.07 1.30 -2.87
N ASP A 76 16.01 1.38 -2.06
CA ASP A 76 14.68 0.89 -2.38
C ASP A 76 13.79 1.91 -3.14
N ALA A 77 14.29 3.13 -3.44
CA ALA A 77 13.52 4.22 -4.07
C ALA A 77 12.98 3.84 -5.44
N ARG A 78 13.77 3.07 -6.19
CA ARG A 78 13.38 2.49 -7.49
C ARG A 78 12.19 1.53 -7.33
N ASP A 79 12.07 0.93 -6.15
CA ASP A 79 11.08 -0.08 -5.78
C ASP A 79 9.80 0.52 -5.19
N LEU A 80 9.80 1.83 -4.87
CA LEU A 80 8.67 2.50 -4.22
C LEU A 80 7.78 3.26 -5.19
N GLY A 81 8.09 3.30 -6.48
CA GLY A 81 7.22 3.92 -7.48
C GLY A 81 5.90 3.14 -7.67
N PRO A 82 4.84 3.77 -8.20
CA PRO A 82 3.59 3.07 -8.52
C PRO A 82 3.81 1.88 -9.48
N ALA A 83 4.81 1.97 -10.36
CA ALA A 83 5.25 0.85 -11.19
C ALA A 83 5.76 -0.34 -10.36
N ALA A 84 6.62 -0.10 -9.37
CA ALA A 84 7.14 -1.15 -8.52
C ALA A 84 6.12 -1.64 -7.47
N ALA A 85 5.16 -0.81 -7.08
CA ALA A 85 4.00 -1.23 -6.30
C ALA A 85 3.10 -2.18 -7.11
N ARG A 86 2.88 -1.88 -8.39
CA ARG A 86 2.22 -2.78 -9.35
C ARG A 86 3.02 -4.07 -9.57
N ASP A 87 4.34 -4.00 -9.69
CA ASP A 87 5.19 -5.19 -9.86
C ASP A 87 5.18 -6.07 -8.60
N ARG A 88 5.16 -5.48 -7.40
CA ARG A 88 5.00 -6.20 -6.14
C ARG A 88 3.63 -6.84 -6.00
N ALA A 89 2.57 -6.14 -6.38
CA ALA A 89 1.24 -6.74 -6.46
C ALA A 89 1.19 -7.88 -7.48
N ARG A 90 1.88 -7.74 -8.62
CA ARG A 90 1.96 -8.80 -9.61
C ARG A 90 2.72 -10.01 -9.07
N ALA A 91 3.83 -9.79 -8.38
CA ALA A 91 4.59 -10.87 -7.75
C ALA A 91 3.79 -11.57 -6.63
N ALA A 92 3.04 -10.82 -5.82
CA ALA A 92 2.14 -11.39 -4.82
C ALA A 92 1.01 -12.20 -5.48
N PHE A 93 0.38 -11.65 -6.52
CA PHE A 93 -0.65 -12.33 -7.30
C PHE A 93 -0.14 -13.64 -7.93
N ASP A 94 1.03 -13.60 -8.57
CA ASP A 94 1.68 -14.77 -9.16
C ASP A 94 2.03 -15.84 -8.10
N ALA A 95 2.29 -15.44 -6.86
CA ALA A 95 2.50 -16.38 -5.75
C ALA A 95 1.21 -17.13 -5.34
N PHE A 96 0.04 -16.51 -5.52
CA PHE A 96 -1.26 -17.14 -5.31
C PHE A 96 -1.73 -17.91 -6.57
N ASP A 97 -1.51 -17.40 -7.77
CA ASP A 97 -1.82 -18.05 -9.05
C ASP A 97 -0.75 -19.08 -9.46
N ARG A 98 -0.65 -20.16 -8.70
CA ARG A 98 0.32 -21.25 -8.92
C ARG A 98 0.28 -21.86 -10.33
N ASN A 99 -0.87 -21.77 -10.99
CA ASN A 99 -1.09 -22.34 -12.31
C ASN A 99 -0.91 -21.32 -13.45
N LYS A 100 -0.54 -20.06 -13.12
CA LYS A 100 -0.36 -18.95 -14.07
C LYS A 100 -1.54 -18.79 -15.04
N ARG A 101 -2.76 -18.97 -14.55
CA ARG A 101 -3.98 -18.87 -15.36
C ARG A 101 -4.39 -17.43 -15.61
N GLY A 102 -3.79 -16.47 -14.90
CA GLY A 102 -4.15 -15.06 -14.92
C GLY A 102 -5.28 -14.70 -13.96
N TYR A 103 -5.74 -15.65 -13.14
CA TYR A 103 -6.79 -15.48 -12.15
C TYR A 103 -6.59 -16.43 -10.96
N VAL A 104 -7.00 -15.98 -9.78
CA VAL A 104 -6.91 -16.74 -8.53
C VAL A 104 -8.32 -17.19 -8.13
N THR A 105 -8.51 -18.47 -7.84
CA THR A 105 -9.79 -19.00 -7.36
C THR A 105 -9.85 -18.97 -5.84
N LEU A 106 -11.05 -19.02 -5.26
CA LEU A 106 -11.23 -19.11 -3.80
C LEU A 106 -10.36 -20.22 -3.17
N ARG A 107 -10.28 -21.38 -3.84
CA ARG A 107 -9.45 -22.51 -3.39
C ARG A 107 -7.97 -22.16 -3.33
N ASP A 108 -7.47 -21.37 -4.27
CA ASP A 108 -6.07 -20.95 -4.31
C ASP A 108 -5.78 -19.91 -3.22
N VAL A 109 -6.73 -19.00 -2.96
CA VAL A 109 -6.61 -18.02 -1.86
C VAL A 109 -6.62 -18.72 -0.50
N VAL A 110 -7.56 -19.64 -0.26
CA VAL A 110 -7.62 -20.44 0.99
C VAL A 110 -6.32 -21.22 1.21
N HIS A 111 -5.82 -21.89 0.16
CA HIS A 111 -4.56 -22.63 0.26
C HIS A 111 -3.34 -21.73 0.45
N GLY A 112 -3.34 -20.54 -0.17
CA GLY A 112 -2.31 -19.52 0.03
C GLY A 112 -2.30 -19.03 1.48
N PHE A 113 -3.46 -18.61 1.99
CA PHE A 113 -3.64 -18.14 3.37
C PHE A 113 -3.25 -19.18 4.40
N ALA A 114 -3.55 -20.46 4.18
CA ALA A 114 -3.10 -21.54 5.07
C ALA A 114 -1.58 -21.61 5.22
N ARG A 115 -0.80 -21.17 4.20
CA ARG A 115 0.66 -21.16 4.23
C ARG A 115 1.25 -19.88 4.82
N VAL A 116 0.66 -18.71 4.54
CA VAL A 116 1.19 -17.42 4.99
C VAL A 116 0.60 -16.93 6.32
N ALA A 117 -0.60 -17.38 6.68
CA ALA A 117 -1.33 -17.00 7.88
C ALA A 117 -2.17 -18.18 8.43
N PRO A 118 -1.54 -19.24 8.96
CA PRO A 118 -2.17 -20.51 9.36
C PRO A 118 -3.21 -20.45 10.50
N GLY A 119 -3.72 -19.27 10.87
CA GLY A 119 -4.75 -19.08 11.89
C GLY A 119 -6.00 -18.34 11.41
N VAL A 120 -6.08 -18.00 10.12
CA VAL A 120 -7.26 -17.31 9.56
C VAL A 120 -8.33 -18.34 9.21
N PRO A 121 -9.57 -18.22 9.73
CA PRO A 121 -10.66 -19.12 9.38
C PRO A 121 -11.03 -19.02 7.90
N GLU A 122 -11.35 -20.15 7.28
CA GLU A 122 -11.74 -20.19 5.86
C GLU A 122 -12.92 -19.26 5.54
N GLY A 123 -13.88 -19.11 6.47
CA GLY A 123 -15.01 -18.19 6.31
C GLY A 123 -14.56 -16.73 6.13
N VAL A 124 -13.56 -16.28 6.90
CA VAL A 124 -13.00 -14.93 6.77
C VAL A 124 -12.27 -14.78 5.43
N VAL A 125 -11.56 -15.82 4.99
CA VAL A 125 -10.90 -15.82 3.67
C VAL A 125 -11.93 -15.76 2.54
N ALA A 126 -13.06 -16.45 2.67
CA ALA A 126 -14.13 -16.46 1.69
C ALA A 126 -14.86 -15.10 1.60
N ASP A 127 -15.01 -14.39 2.73
CA ASP A 127 -15.57 -13.04 2.74
C ASP A 127 -14.61 -12.04 2.08
N VAL A 128 -13.31 -12.11 2.40
CA VAL A 128 -12.27 -11.29 1.73
C VAL A 128 -12.20 -11.59 0.23
N PHE A 129 -12.34 -12.85 -0.17
CA PHE A 129 -12.39 -13.23 -1.58
C PHE A 129 -13.59 -12.61 -2.28
N ARG A 130 -14.77 -12.63 -1.66
CA ARG A 130 -15.99 -12.06 -2.24
C ARG A 130 -15.91 -10.55 -2.38
N GLU A 131 -15.25 -9.88 -1.44
CA GLU A 131 -14.99 -8.45 -1.53
C GLU A 131 -13.99 -8.10 -2.63
N ALA A 132 -13.07 -9.03 -2.93
CA ALA A 132 -12.12 -8.88 -4.02
C ALA A 132 -12.70 -9.26 -5.40
N ASP A 133 -13.64 -10.19 -5.48
CA ASP A 133 -14.33 -10.62 -6.71
C ASP A 133 -15.38 -9.59 -7.13
N ALA A 134 -14.94 -8.49 -7.75
CA ALA A 134 -15.77 -7.33 -8.05
C ALA A 134 -16.81 -7.57 -9.15
N ASP A 135 -16.52 -8.48 -10.10
CA ASP A 135 -17.43 -8.85 -11.18
C ASP A 135 -18.26 -10.11 -10.88
N GLY A 136 -17.93 -10.83 -9.80
CA GLY A 136 -18.69 -11.97 -9.29
C GLY A 136 -18.59 -13.21 -10.16
N ASP A 137 -17.52 -13.34 -10.97
CA ASP A 137 -17.31 -14.49 -11.85
C ASP A 137 -16.73 -15.71 -11.10
N GLY A 138 -16.49 -15.56 -9.80
CA GLY A 138 -15.90 -16.58 -8.92
C GLY A 138 -14.38 -16.65 -9.03
N ARG A 139 -13.72 -15.64 -9.63
CA ARG A 139 -12.29 -15.57 -9.89
C ARG A 139 -11.80 -14.14 -9.63
N VAL A 140 -10.70 -14.02 -8.91
CA VAL A 140 -10.04 -12.72 -8.73
C VAL A 140 -9.00 -12.56 -9.83
N SER A 141 -9.25 -11.66 -10.77
CA SER A 141 -8.27 -11.27 -11.80
C SER A 141 -7.21 -10.34 -11.20
N PHE A 142 -6.15 -10.07 -11.96
CA PHE A 142 -5.15 -9.09 -11.54
C PHE A 142 -5.75 -7.67 -11.41
N GLY A 143 -6.75 -7.34 -12.22
CA GLY A 143 -7.43 -6.04 -12.16
C GLY A 143 -8.21 -5.87 -10.86
N ASP A 144 -8.89 -6.93 -10.43
CA ASP A 144 -9.64 -6.96 -9.18
C ASP A 144 -8.69 -6.86 -7.98
N TYR A 145 -7.63 -7.68 -7.99
CA TYR A 145 -6.59 -7.64 -6.97
C TYR A 145 -5.91 -6.26 -6.88
N ALA A 146 -5.60 -5.63 -8.02
CA ALA A 146 -4.98 -4.30 -8.06
C ALA A 146 -5.93 -3.21 -7.54
N SER A 147 -7.25 -3.36 -7.77
CA SER A 147 -8.27 -2.43 -7.27
C SER A 147 -8.37 -2.51 -5.75
N VAL A 148 -8.44 -3.72 -5.18
CA VAL A 148 -8.43 -3.95 -3.73
C VAL A 148 -7.11 -3.48 -3.09
N ALA A 149 -5.98 -3.70 -3.76
CA ALA A 149 -4.66 -3.28 -3.28
C ALA A 149 -4.43 -1.77 -3.36
N GLY A 150 -5.41 -0.97 -3.84
CA GLY A 150 -5.27 0.48 -4.00
C GLY A 150 -4.25 0.88 -5.08
N LEU A 151 -3.92 -0.05 -5.98
CA LEU A 151 -3.01 0.16 -7.10
C LEU A 151 -3.75 0.54 -8.39
N GLY A 152 -5.06 0.34 -8.43
CA GLY A 152 -5.97 1.08 -9.29
C GLY A 152 -6.04 2.53 -8.79
N SER A 153 -5.07 3.36 -9.16
CA SER A 153 -5.11 4.79 -8.83
C SER A 153 -6.36 5.41 -9.46
N THR A 154 -7.22 5.99 -8.63
CA THR A 154 -8.07 7.15 -8.96
C THR A 154 -8.87 7.03 -10.26
N MET A 155 -10.12 6.58 -10.16
CA MET A 155 -11.16 7.30 -10.91
C MET A 155 -11.48 8.57 -10.13
N ASP A 156 -10.65 9.60 -10.34
CA ASP A 156 -11.13 10.97 -10.22
C ASP A 156 -12.23 11.11 -11.28
N GLU A 157 -13.43 11.37 -10.78
CA GLU A 157 -14.66 11.60 -11.53
C GLU A 157 -14.55 12.92 -12.31
N ARG A 158 -13.79 12.90 -13.41
CA ARG A 158 -13.71 13.99 -14.39
C ARG A 158 -14.23 13.58 -15.77
N ALA A 159 -15.28 12.79 -15.78
CA ALA A 159 -16.10 12.58 -16.98
C ALA A 159 -17.56 12.33 -16.59
N SER A 160 -18.25 13.35 -16.06
CA SER A 160 -19.67 13.63 -16.35
C SER A 160 -20.21 14.74 -15.43
N HIS A 161 -20.25 15.98 -15.93
CA HIS A 161 -21.39 16.91 -15.74
C HIS A 161 -21.11 18.28 -16.39
N HIS A 162 -21.52 18.41 -17.64
CA HIS A 162 -22.17 19.58 -18.28
C HIS A 162 -22.14 19.33 -19.79
N HIS A 163 -23.19 19.44 -20.59
CA HIS A 163 -24.62 19.63 -20.39
C HIS A 163 -25.21 19.19 -21.74
N ALA A 164 -26.29 18.41 -21.71
CA ALA A 164 -27.08 18.16 -22.90
C ALA A 164 -27.67 19.49 -23.40
N ALA A 165 -27.53 19.77 -24.69
CA ALA A 165 -28.56 20.41 -25.51
C ALA A 165 -28.07 20.51 -26.96
N ALA A 166 -28.23 19.43 -27.70
CA ALA A 166 -28.62 19.56 -29.09
C ALA A 166 -30.14 19.72 -29.10
N SER A 167 -30.65 20.82 -29.67
CA SER A 167 -31.83 20.87 -30.54
C SER A 167 -32.30 22.31 -30.77
N ALA A 168 -32.56 22.57 -32.05
CA ALA A 168 -33.26 23.72 -32.66
C ALA A 168 -32.43 24.98 -32.92
#